data_AF-A0A4Q8US30-F1
#
_entry.id   AF-A0A4Q8US30-F1
#
_cell.length_a   1.000
_cell.length_b   1.000
_cell.length_c   1.000
_cell.angle_alpha   90.00
_cell.angle_beta   90.00
_cell.angle_gamma   90.00
#
_symmetry.space_group_name_H-M   'P 1'
#
loop_
_entity.id
_entity.type
_entity.pdbx_description
1 polymer ?
#
loop_
_entity_poly.entity_id
_entity_poly.type
_entity_poly.pdbx_seq_one_letter_code
_entity_poly.pdbx_strand_id
1 'polypeptide(L)'
;MDALKLLFIVLPGLFLVLGLILAGLSLSASFRRQRSISGWPHTSATVTGNLHGEDGPASNGRGRFAPSYEFADANGQRWLGQSDIYSRDQAIIGTSIPVAYNPANPAESTLPVFVVAKGRLATGLILVTFGVLAITMFASVSW
;
A
#
# COMPACT_ATOMS: atom_id res chain seq x y z
N MET A 1 -24.78 31.84 21.81
CA MET A 1 -25.13 30.47 21.37
C MET A 1 -24.36 30.08 20.11
N ASP A 2 -23.89 31.04 19.30
CA ASP A 2 -23.22 30.78 18.02
C ASP A 2 -21.79 30.22 18.16
N ALA A 3 -21.04 30.68 19.17
CA ALA A 3 -19.67 30.20 19.42
C ALA A 3 -19.63 28.70 19.79
N LEU A 4 -20.63 28.21 20.52
CA LEU A 4 -20.70 26.81 20.94
C LEU A 4 -21.03 25.90 19.75
N LYS A 5 -22.00 26.31 18.92
CA LYS A 5 -22.33 25.62 17.66
C LYS A 5 -21.13 25.56 16.71
N LEU A 6 -20.39 26.67 16.59
CA LEU A 6 -19.15 26.71 15.81
C LEU A 6 -18.10 25.73 16.37
N LEU A 7 -17.89 25.69 17.68
CA LEU A 7 -16.94 24.75 18.28
C LEU A 7 -17.29 23.28 17.98
N PHE A 8 -18.57 22.91 18.15
CA PHE A 8 -19.04 21.53 17.95
C PHE A 8 -19.17 21.09 16.49
N ILE A 9 -19.05 22.01 15.52
CA ILE A 9 -19.05 21.69 14.09
C ILE A 9 -17.64 21.81 13.51
N VAL A 10 -16.94 22.91 13.81
CA VAL A 10 -15.63 23.22 13.22
C VAL A 10 -14.56 22.26 13.74
N LEU A 11 -14.51 21.99 15.05
CA LEU A 11 -13.49 21.12 15.62
C LEU A 11 -13.62 19.67 15.10
N PRO A 12 -14.81 19.04 15.14
CA PRO A 12 -15.00 17.71 14.53
C PRO A 12 -14.81 17.69 13.01
N GLY A 13 -15.24 18.76 12.31
CA GLY A 13 -15.03 18.89 10.87
C GLY A 13 -13.54 18.90 10.50
N LEU A 14 -12.70 19.52 11.34
CA LEU A 14 -11.25 19.54 11.13
C LEU A 14 -10.62 18.15 11.32
N PHE A 15 -11.09 17.37 12.31
CA PHE A 15 -10.70 15.97 12.46
C PHE A 15 -11.13 15.11 11.28
N LEU A 16 -12.33 15.33 10.76
CA LEU A 16 -12.83 14.63 9.57
C LEU A 16 -11.95 14.90 8.36
N VAL A 17 -11.68 16.18 8.06
CA VAL A 17 -10.82 16.59 6.94
C VAL A 17 -9.41 16.00 7.08
N LEU A 18 -8.82 16.12 8.27
CA LEU A 18 -7.49 15.58 8.54
C LEU A 18 -7.46 14.05 8.39
N GLY A 19 -8.50 13.37 8.86
CA GLY A 19 -8.65 11.92 8.73
C GLY A 19 -8.74 11.46 7.27
N LEU A 20 -9.51 12.18 6.44
CA LEU A 20 -9.59 11.92 5.00
C LEU A 20 -8.25 12.13 4.30
N ILE A 21 -7.52 13.18 4.65
CA ILE A 21 -6.18 13.44 4.10
C ILE A 21 -5.21 12.30 4.46
N LEU A 22 -5.17 11.89 5.72
CA LEU A 22 -4.31 10.79 6.19
C LEU A 22 -4.65 9.47 5.50
N ALA A 23 -5.94 9.13 5.40
CA ALA A 23 -6.40 7.94 4.70
C ALA A 23 -6.03 8.00 3.20
N GLY A 24 -6.31 9.13 2.53
CA GLY A 24 -6.00 9.35 1.12
C GLY A 24 -4.50 9.22 0.83
N LEU A 25 -3.66 9.87 1.63
CA LEU A 25 -2.20 9.77 1.50
C LEU A 25 -1.72 8.33 1.70
N SER A 26 -2.31 7.59 2.64
CA SER A 26 -1.95 6.20 2.91
C SER A 26 -2.25 5.24 1.75
N LEU A 27 -3.28 5.54 0.94
CA LEU A 27 -3.66 4.76 -0.24
C LEU A 27 -3.03 5.28 -1.54
N SER A 28 -2.65 6.56 -1.60
CA SER A 28 -2.22 7.20 -2.86
C SER A 28 -1.01 6.53 -3.50
N ALA A 29 -0.04 6.07 -2.70
CA ALA A 29 1.14 5.37 -3.19
C ALA A 29 0.77 4.02 -3.82
N SER A 30 -0.13 3.29 -3.16
CA SER A 30 -0.66 2.01 -3.64
C SER A 30 -1.45 2.19 -4.94
N PHE A 31 -2.31 3.21 -5.03
CA PHE A 31 -3.05 3.50 -6.26
C PHE A 31 -2.17 3.97 -7.41
N ARG A 32 -1.16 4.80 -7.14
CA ARG A 32 -0.18 5.20 -8.16
C ARG A 32 0.54 3.98 -8.74
N ARG A 33 0.98 3.07 -7.86
CA ARG A 33 1.59 1.80 -8.25
C ARG A 33 0.62 0.90 -9.03
N GLN A 34 -0.61 0.78 -8.56
CA GLN A 34 -1.62 -0.03 -9.24
C GLN A 34 -1.94 0.53 -10.64
N ARG A 35 -1.90 1.85 -10.83
CA ARG A 35 -2.01 2.49 -12.14
C ARG A 35 -0.77 2.23 -13.01
N SER A 36 0.44 2.30 -12.46
CA SER A 36 1.66 2.06 -13.25
C SER A 36 1.78 0.62 -13.74
N ILE A 37 1.23 -0.34 -12.99
CA ILE A 37 1.16 -1.76 -13.40
C ILE A 37 -0.15 -2.13 -14.10
N SER A 38 -1.04 -1.14 -14.33
CA SER A 38 -2.32 -1.42 -14.99
C SER A 38 -2.06 -1.84 -16.44
N GLY A 39 -2.48 -3.06 -16.79
CA GLY A 39 -2.20 -3.67 -18.08
C GLY A 39 -0.97 -4.57 -18.12
N TRP A 40 -0.24 -4.73 -17.02
CA TRP A 40 0.86 -5.70 -16.96
C TRP A 40 0.30 -7.13 -16.90
N PRO A 41 0.79 -8.05 -17.75
CA PRO A 41 0.44 -9.47 -17.66
C PRO A 41 0.89 -10.05 -16.31
N HIS A 42 0.02 -10.88 -15.75
CA HIS A 42 0.28 -11.58 -14.49
C HIS A 42 0.75 -12.99 -14.80
N THR A 43 1.83 -13.40 -14.15
CA THR A 43 2.39 -14.74 -14.26
C THR A 43 2.75 -15.28 -12.88
N SER A 44 3.01 -16.57 -12.83
CA SER A 44 3.48 -17.25 -11.63
C SER A 44 5.00 -17.35 -11.69
N ALA A 45 5.67 -16.89 -10.64
CA ALA A 45 7.11 -16.96 -10.51
C ALA A 45 7.50 -17.90 -9.36
N THR A 46 8.59 -18.63 -9.53
CA THR A 46 9.16 -19.47 -8.47
C THR A 46 10.21 -18.67 -7.72
N VAL A 47 10.10 -18.59 -6.39
CA VAL A 47 11.09 -17.92 -5.54
C VAL A 47 12.41 -18.67 -5.62
N THR A 48 13.47 -18.00 -6.05
CA THR A 48 14.82 -18.57 -6.15
C THR A 48 15.72 -18.15 -5.00
N GLY A 49 15.37 -17.08 -4.29
CA GLY A 49 16.17 -16.55 -3.19
C GLY A 49 15.49 -15.39 -2.48
N ASN A 50 16.16 -14.87 -1.46
CA ASN A 50 15.75 -13.66 -0.76
C ASN A 50 16.98 -12.77 -0.60
N LEU A 51 16.92 -11.56 -1.15
CA LEU A 51 17.89 -10.55 -0.80
C LEU A 51 17.54 -9.97 0.56
N HIS A 52 18.52 -9.93 1.44
CA HIS A 52 18.40 -9.18 2.67
C HIS A 52 18.33 -7.69 2.35
N GLY A 53 17.54 -6.98 3.14
CA GLY A 53 17.32 -5.55 3.03
C GLY A 53 18.55 -4.73 3.36
N GLU A 54 19.67 -5.34 3.75
CA GLU A 54 20.98 -4.69 3.81
C GLU A 54 21.73 -4.75 2.47
N ASP A 55 21.47 -5.77 1.63
CA ASP A 55 22.23 -6.11 0.43
C ASP A 55 21.64 -5.53 -0.87
N GLY A 56 20.53 -4.80 -0.79
CA GLY A 56 19.80 -4.28 -1.96
C GLY A 56 19.90 -2.76 -2.16
N PRO A 57 19.73 -2.25 -3.40
CA PRO A 57 19.82 -0.82 -3.71
C PRO A 57 18.75 0.06 -3.05
N ALA A 58 17.68 -0.54 -2.50
CA ALA A 58 16.64 0.13 -1.70
C ALA A 58 16.67 -0.28 -0.22
N SER A 59 17.88 -0.59 0.29
CA SER A 59 18.14 -0.92 1.68
C SER A 59 17.64 0.17 2.62
N ASN A 60 16.90 -0.25 3.65
CA ASN A 60 16.39 0.62 4.71
C ASN A 60 16.81 0.14 6.12
N GLY A 61 17.82 -0.74 6.20
CA GLY A 61 18.44 -1.20 7.45
C GLY A 61 17.50 -1.86 8.47
N ARG A 62 16.29 -2.26 8.03
CA ARG A 62 15.18 -2.64 8.91
C ARG A 62 14.91 -4.16 8.95
N GLY A 63 15.90 -4.99 8.64
CA GLY A 63 15.74 -6.46 8.65
C GLY A 63 14.56 -6.91 7.79
N ARG A 64 14.50 -6.40 6.55
CA ARG A 64 13.45 -6.74 5.59
C ARG A 64 14.03 -7.57 4.47
N PHE A 65 13.21 -8.31 3.74
CA PHE A 65 13.62 -9.22 2.68
C PHE A 65 12.90 -8.87 1.39
N ALA A 66 13.63 -8.91 0.28
CA ALA A 66 13.10 -8.81 -1.06
C ALA A 66 13.29 -10.15 -1.77
N PRO A 67 12.22 -10.90 -2.08
CA PRO A 67 12.35 -12.17 -2.78
C PRO A 67 12.88 -11.95 -4.20
N SER A 68 13.85 -12.78 -4.59
CA SER A 68 14.22 -12.99 -5.99
C SER A 68 13.47 -14.19 -6.53
N TYR A 69 13.01 -14.10 -7.77
CA TYR A 69 12.15 -15.10 -8.38
C TYR A 69 12.44 -15.28 -9.86
N GLU A 70 12.10 -16.44 -10.38
CA GLU A 70 12.19 -16.78 -11.80
C GLU A 70 10.79 -16.96 -12.37
N PHE A 71 10.51 -16.37 -13.53
CA PHE A 71 9.24 -16.53 -14.23
C PHE A 71 9.44 -16.73 -15.73
N ALA A 72 8.43 -17.28 -16.40
CA ALA A 72 8.38 -17.34 -17.85
C ALA A 72 7.50 -16.20 -18.40
N ASP A 73 7.98 -15.54 -19.45
CA ASP A 73 7.17 -14.57 -20.21
C ASP A 73 6.17 -15.28 -21.13
N ALA A 74 5.35 -14.50 -21.84
CA ALA A 74 4.37 -15.04 -22.80
C ALA A 74 5.00 -15.81 -23.97
N ASN A 75 6.30 -15.62 -24.25
CA ASN A 75 7.05 -16.29 -25.30
C ASN A 75 7.81 -17.53 -24.77
N GLY A 76 7.66 -17.86 -23.49
CA GLY A 76 8.36 -18.98 -22.83
C GLY A 76 9.81 -18.70 -22.48
N GLN A 77 10.30 -17.45 -22.60
CA GLN A 77 11.64 -17.11 -22.11
C GLN A 77 11.63 -16.96 -20.60
N ARG A 78 12.69 -17.45 -19.97
CA ARG A 78 12.86 -17.43 -18.51
C ARG A 78 13.56 -16.13 -18.11
N TRP A 79 12.97 -15.41 -17.18
CA TRP A 79 13.44 -14.14 -16.66
C TRP A 79 13.65 -14.24 -15.15
N LEU A 80 14.75 -13.67 -14.69
CA LEU A 80 15.02 -13.48 -13.26
C LEU A 80 14.55 -12.08 -12.86
N GLY A 81 13.61 -12.04 -11.93
CA GLY A 81 13.07 -10.82 -11.37
C GLY A 81 13.44 -10.69 -9.89
N GLN A 82 13.43 -9.45 -9.42
CA GLN A 82 13.61 -9.14 -8.01
C GLN A 82 12.47 -8.24 -7.55
N SER A 83 11.88 -8.58 -6.41
CA SER A 83 10.86 -7.75 -5.78
C SER A 83 11.45 -6.42 -5.36
N ASP A 84 10.83 -5.33 -5.79
CA ASP A 84 11.04 -3.98 -5.27
C ASP A 84 10.35 -3.77 -3.90
N ILE A 85 9.49 -4.72 -3.49
CA ILE A 85 8.81 -4.71 -2.19
C ILE A 85 9.63 -5.49 -1.18
N TYR A 86 10.00 -4.79 -0.11
CA TYR A 86 10.64 -5.36 1.07
C TYR A 86 9.61 -5.72 2.13
N SER A 87 9.42 -7.02 2.36
CA SER A 87 8.58 -7.56 3.44
C SER A 87 9.42 -7.83 4.69
N ARG A 88 8.78 -7.92 5.87
CA ARG A 88 9.48 -8.46 7.06
C ARG A 88 9.64 -9.97 6.99
N ASP A 89 8.69 -10.62 6.33
CA ASP A 89 8.65 -12.07 6.22
C ASP A 89 9.51 -12.49 5.03
N GLN A 90 10.37 -13.47 5.26
CA GLN A 90 11.19 -14.09 4.22
C GLN A 90 10.29 -14.98 3.34
N ALA A 91 10.41 -14.89 2.02
CA ALA A 91 9.68 -15.79 1.14
C ALA A 91 10.32 -17.18 1.17
N ILE A 92 9.51 -18.23 1.09
CA ILE A 92 10.04 -19.60 1.09
C ILE A 92 10.56 -19.91 -0.31
N ILE A 93 11.84 -20.26 -0.42
CA ILE A 93 12.46 -20.64 -1.69
C ILE A 93 11.75 -21.88 -2.27
N GLY A 94 11.49 -21.88 -3.57
CA GLY A 94 10.73 -22.92 -4.27
C GLY A 94 9.21 -22.73 -4.24
N THR A 95 8.69 -21.74 -3.51
CA THR A 95 7.26 -21.41 -3.58
C THR A 95 6.91 -20.60 -4.81
N SER A 96 5.66 -20.75 -5.25
CA SER A 96 5.09 -20.02 -6.37
C SER A 96 4.40 -18.76 -5.87
N ILE A 97 4.77 -17.61 -6.44
CA ILE A 97 4.25 -16.29 -6.10
C ILE A 97 3.72 -15.57 -7.36
N PRO A 98 2.64 -14.79 -7.26
CA PRO A 98 2.15 -14.00 -8.37
C PRO A 98 3.08 -12.81 -8.63
N VAL A 99 3.41 -12.58 -9.89
CA VAL A 99 4.26 -11.47 -10.36
C VAL A 99 3.59 -10.80 -11.55
N ALA A 100 3.64 -9.48 -11.59
CA ALA A 100 3.31 -8.69 -12.76
C ALA A 100 4.61 -8.23 -13.43
N TYR A 101 4.73 -8.39 -14.75
CA TYR A 101 5.90 -7.95 -15.50
C TYR A 101 5.52 -6.96 -16.59
N ASN A 102 6.42 -6.06 -16.96
CA ASN A 102 6.23 -5.12 -18.04
C ASN A 102 6.37 -5.86 -19.39
N PRO A 103 5.34 -5.90 -20.25
CA PRO A 103 5.40 -6.63 -21.51
C PRO A 103 6.36 -5.98 -22.52
N ALA A 104 6.64 -4.68 -22.38
CA ALA A 104 7.61 -3.98 -23.22
C ALA A 104 9.06 -4.19 -22.75
N ASN A 105 9.27 -4.52 -21.47
CA ASN A 105 10.57 -4.79 -20.88
C ASN A 105 10.45 -5.84 -19.76
N PRO A 106 10.54 -7.15 -20.05
CA PRO A 106 10.33 -8.21 -19.06
C PRO A 106 11.31 -8.19 -17.88
N ALA A 107 12.45 -7.49 -17.99
CA ALA A 107 13.36 -7.29 -16.86
C ALA A 107 12.71 -6.46 -15.73
N GLU A 108 11.75 -5.60 -16.06
CA GLU A 108 10.91 -4.91 -15.07
C GLU A 108 9.78 -5.83 -14.62
N SER A 109 9.91 -6.34 -13.40
CA SER A 109 8.88 -7.16 -12.76
C SER A 109 8.66 -6.70 -11.33
N THR A 110 7.45 -6.96 -10.84
CA THR A 110 7.05 -6.50 -9.52
C THR A 110 5.97 -7.37 -8.92
N LEU A 111 5.90 -7.40 -7.59
CA LEU A 111 4.81 -8.07 -6.89
C LEU A 111 3.54 -7.19 -6.96
N PRO A 112 2.37 -7.75 -7.35
CA PRO A 112 1.09 -7.03 -7.36
C PRO A 112 0.51 -6.92 -5.93
N VAL A 113 1.32 -6.47 -4.96
CA VAL A 113 0.90 -6.32 -3.56
C VAL A 113 0.45 -4.90 -3.30
N PHE A 114 -0.75 -4.78 -2.74
CA PHE A 114 -1.28 -3.51 -2.28
C PHE A 114 -0.65 -3.13 -0.94
N VAL A 115 0.41 -2.33 -0.98
CA VAL A 115 1.12 -1.88 0.24
C VAL A 115 0.39 -0.67 0.81
N VAL A 116 -0.26 -0.84 1.96
CA VAL A 116 -0.93 0.26 2.69
C VAL A 116 -0.11 0.63 3.92
N ALA A 117 0.03 1.93 4.17
CA ALA A 117 0.54 2.42 5.45
C ALA A 117 -0.51 2.22 6.55
N LYS A 118 -0.61 0.98 7.07
CA LYS A 118 -1.66 0.53 8.03
C LYS A 118 -1.88 1.52 9.18
N GLY A 119 -0.81 2.08 9.76
CA GLY A 119 -0.90 3.07 10.83
C GLY A 119 -1.59 4.37 10.40
N ARG A 120 -1.18 4.95 9.27
CA ARG A 120 -1.78 6.20 8.74
C ARG A 120 -3.24 6.00 8.33
N LEU A 121 -3.54 4.85 7.72
CA LEU A 121 -4.91 4.46 7.39
C LEU A 121 -5.79 4.38 8.64
N ALA A 122 -5.35 3.61 9.64
CA ALA A 122 -6.10 3.40 10.87
C ALA A 122 -6.36 4.72 11.60
N THR A 123 -5.32 5.56 11.77
CA THR A 123 -5.49 6.90 12.35
C THR A 123 -6.46 7.75 11.54
N GLY A 124 -6.34 7.74 10.21
CA GLY A 124 -7.25 8.47 9.34
C GLY A 124 -8.71 8.05 9.53
N LEU A 125 -8.99 6.76 9.53
CA LEU A 125 -10.34 6.20 9.72
C LEU A 125 -10.91 6.50 11.11
N ILE A 126 -10.09 6.44 12.16
CA ILE A 126 -10.50 6.80 13.52
C ILE A 126 -10.93 8.27 13.57
N LEU A 127 -10.14 9.17 12.98
CA LEU A 127 -10.44 10.60 12.95
C LEU A 127 -11.70 10.91 12.15
N VAL A 128 -11.91 10.24 11.00
CA VAL A 128 -13.15 10.37 10.22
C VAL A 128 -14.35 9.90 11.02
N THR A 129 -14.26 8.73 11.65
CA THR A 129 -15.35 8.16 12.46
C THR A 129 -15.71 9.08 13.62
N PHE A 130 -14.70 9.59 14.34
CA PHE A 130 -14.89 10.55 15.42
C PHE A 130 -15.54 11.85 14.93
N GLY A 131 -15.03 12.42 13.84
CA GLY A 131 -15.56 13.66 13.26
C GLY A 131 -17.02 13.52 12.84
N VAL A 132 -17.38 12.44 12.13
CA VAL A 132 -18.76 12.17 11.71
C VAL A 132 -19.67 11.98 12.93
N LEU A 133 -19.30 11.10 13.87
CA LEU A 133 -20.14 10.84 15.05
C LEU A 133 -20.38 12.08 15.89
N ALA A 134 -19.35 12.91 16.11
CA ALA A 134 -19.48 14.13 16.89
C ALA A 134 -20.43 15.14 16.22
N ILE A 135 -20.35 15.31 14.89
CA ILE A 135 -21.27 16.18 14.13
C ILE A 135 -22.69 15.63 14.19
N THR A 136 -22.87 14.32 13.96
CA THR A 136 -24.20 13.70 13.96
C THR A 136 -24.85 13.75 15.34
N MET A 137 -24.11 13.46 16.42
CA MET A 137 -24.65 13.57 17.78
C MET A 137 -25.04 15.02 18.11
N PHE A 138 -24.20 15.99 17.76
CA PHE A 138 -24.53 17.40 17.99
C PHE A 138 -25.79 17.81 17.23
N ALA A 139 -25.92 17.41 15.97
CA ALA A 139 -27.13 17.65 15.17
C ALA A 139 -28.38 17.02 15.82
N SER A 140 -28.30 15.77 16.29
CA SER A 140 -29.42 15.07 16.93
C SER A 140 -29.85 15.67 18.28
N VAL A 141 -28.94 16.30 19.03
CA VAL A 141 -29.24 16.92 20.33
C VAL A 141 -29.66 18.39 20.19
N SER A 142 -29.30 19.04 19.08
CA SER A 142 -29.62 20.45 18.80
C SER A 142 -30.93 20.66 18.03
N TRP A 143 -31.67 19.57 17.78
CA TRP A 143 -32.98 19.57 17.14
C TRP A 143 -34.11 19.45 18.17
#